data_AF-A0A820ZWF6-F1
#
_entry.id   AF-A0A820ZWF6-F1
#
_cell.length_a   1.000
_cell.length_b   1.000
_cell.length_c   1.000
_cell.angle_alpha   90.00
_cell.angle_beta   90.00
_cell.angle_gamma   90.00
#
_symmetry.space_group_name_H-M   'P 1'
#
loop_
_entity.id
_entity.type
_entity.pdbx_description
1 polymer ?
#
loop_
_entity_poly.entity_id
_entity_poly.type
_entity_poly.pdbx_seq_one_letter_code
_entity_poly.pdbx_strand_id
1 'polypeptide(L)'
;MLMKEGISIIRVPCKLPNVCVVDVKGEDVFRLIGVYAPDSKTWLWDDLSHFLSKKCIIYGDFNVNTMQDGKKAEILFQWADDQFLAQALPNSSTSLRSNRVIDDAFIRGFNIDIQVYNGQIVKESDLMCNIAADYYEEFFNASNIVRPHPYTDSPAIEYDNINEVIPESVLPSAWKDTRMILLAKKYSICLPSLTRPISLLDSFQKIGEKLFLTRFRDLLYRRGLLPDSQSGFRERFRLQTRLLLFLEDIYSLMSNSAPVCTMFVDFRAAFDQLWFLGCIGKLRNLGIPSSFLNWIEVWLNNRCCFLEINGSKSRRFSIEKGGP
;
A
#
# COMPACT_ATOMS: atom_id res chain seq x y z
N MET A 1 -17.24 9.08 26.27
CA MET A 1 -16.04 9.82 25.80
C MET A 1 -14.85 8.89 25.96
N LEU A 2 -14.49 8.13 24.92
CA LEU A 2 -13.23 7.39 24.86
C LEU A 2 -12.32 8.15 23.90
N MET A 3 -11.62 9.16 24.42
CA MET A 3 -10.42 9.63 23.73
C MET A 3 -9.45 8.46 23.77
N LYS A 4 -9.16 7.82 22.63
CA LYS A 4 -8.04 6.88 22.58
C LYS A 4 -6.75 7.69 22.47
N GLU A 5 -6.44 8.39 23.56
CA GLU A 5 -5.09 8.85 23.82
C GLU A 5 -4.18 7.61 23.87
N GLY A 6 -2.97 7.75 23.34
CA GLY A 6 -1.89 6.83 23.65
C GLY A 6 -1.38 5.95 22.52
N ILE A 7 -1.78 6.16 21.25
CA ILE A 7 -0.99 5.61 20.13
C ILE A 7 0.14 6.58 19.78
N SER A 8 1.35 6.33 20.28
CA SER A 8 2.54 7.12 19.93
C SER A 8 3.55 6.26 19.20
N ILE A 9 4.16 6.80 18.15
CA ILE A 9 5.24 6.12 17.45
C ILE A 9 6.58 6.59 17.98
N ILE A 10 7.46 5.64 18.29
CA ILE A 10 8.82 5.90 18.72
C ILE A 10 9.76 5.10 17.85
N ARG A 11 10.58 5.78 17.07
CA ARG A 11 11.72 5.16 16.40
C ARG A 11 12.69 4.56 17.41
N VAL A 12 13.00 3.29 17.22
CA VAL A 12 14.01 2.60 18.01
C VAL A 12 15.35 2.82 17.32
N PRO A 13 16.36 3.37 18.02
CA PRO A 13 17.69 3.55 17.44
C PRO A 13 18.25 2.22 16.92
N CYS A 14 18.44 2.13 15.61
CA CYS A 14 19.01 0.97 14.96
C CYS A 14 20.30 1.39 14.25
N LYS A 15 21.41 0.74 14.57
CA LYS A 15 22.72 0.97 13.94
C LYS A 15 22.93 0.10 12.70
N LEU A 16 21.99 -0.80 12.41
CA LEU A 16 22.06 -1.68 11.25
C LEU A 16 21.64 -0.88 10.03
N PRO A 17 22.48 -0.85 8.98
CA PRO A 17 22.11 -0.12 7.80
C PRO A 17 20.93 -0.80 7.11
N ASN A 18 20.01 0.02 6.61
CA ASN A 18 18.82 -0.33 5.87
C ASN A 18 17.79 -1.12 6.69
N VAL A 19 17.81 -0.92 8.00
CA VAL A 19 16.83 -1.46 8.93
C VAL A 19 16.12 -0.29 9.60
N CYS A 20 14.79 -0.29 9.51
CA CYS A 20 13.94 0.66 10.21
C CYS A 20 13.19 -0.06 11.33
N VAL A 21 13.34 0.39 12.57
CA VAL A 21 12.63 -0.17 13.73
C VAL A 21 11.79 0.90 14.38
N VAL A 22 10.51 0.61 14.55
CA VAL A 22 9.52 1.58 14.99
C VAL A 22 8.60 0.92 16.03
N ASP A 23 8.50 1.48 17.22
CA ASP A 23 7.57 1.06 18.25
C ASP A 23 6.27 1.87 18.15
N VAL A 24 5.16 1.19 17.90
CA VAL A 24 3.81 1.71 18.03
C VAL A 24 3.37 1.42 19.46
N LYS A 25 3.47 2.41 20.35
CA LYS A 25 2.99 2.29 21.72
C LYS A 25 1.49 2.54 21.73
N GLY A 26 0.71 1.63 22.27
CA GLY A 26 -0.73 1.76 22.58
C GLY A 26 -1.00 1.29 24.01
N GLU A 27 -2.04 0.47 24.22
CA GLU A 27 -2.22 -0.31 25.46
C GLU A 27 -1.04 -1.28 25.71
N ASP A 28 -0.40 -1.71 24.63
CA ASP A 28 0.83 -2.48 24.60
C ASP A 28 1.80 -1.88 23.57
N VAL A 29 3.09 -2.19 23.69
CA VAL A 29 4.08 -1.80 22.67
C VAL A 29 4.09 -2.85 21.57
N PHE A 30 3.82 -2.41 20.34
CA PHE A 30 3.89 -3.22 19.14
C PHE A 30 5.00 -2.71 18.22
N ARG A 31 5.96 -3.55 17.86
CA ARG A 31 7.15 -3.16 17.09
C ARG A 31 7.03 -3.53 15.62
N LEU A 32 7.30 -2.57 14.74
CA LEU A 32 7.42 -2.75 13.31
C LEU A 32 8.90 -2.71 12.93
N ILE A 33 9.37 -3.73 12.21
CA ILE A 33 10.74 -3.83 11.72
C ILE A 33 10.68 -3.94 10.19
N GLY A 34 11.12 -2.89 9.50
CA GLY A 34 11.31 -2.87 8.06
C GLY A 34 12.76 -3.18 7.70
N VAL A 35 13.00 -4.12 6.81
CA VAL A 35 14.35 -4.50 6.37
C VAL A 35 14.50 -4.32 4.86
N TYR A 36 15.58 -3.68 4.43
CA TYR A 36 15.97 -3.60 3.03
C TYR A 36 17.42 -4.06 2.89
N ALA A 37 17.69 -5.27 2.42
CA ALA A 37 19.06 -5.77 2.29
C ALA A 37 19.58 -5.67 0.83
N PRO A 38 20.30 -4.60 0.44
CA PRO A 38 20.94 -4.56 -0.86
C PRO A 38 22.15 -5.50 -0.96
N ASP A 39 22.60 -5.79 -2.18
CA ASP A 39 23.64 -6.75 -2.60
C ASP A 39 24.94 -6.83 -1.76
N SER A 40 25.25 -5.81 -0.94
CA SER A 40 26.38 -5.77 -0.03
C SER A 40 25.89 -5.78 1.43
N LYS A 41 25.69 -6.98 1.98
CA LYS A 41 25.42 -7.16 3.41
C LYS A 41 26.54 -6.52 4.23
N THR A 42 26.18 -5.66 5.19
CA THR A 42 27.14 -5.15 6.19
C THR A 42 26.77 -5.57 7.61
N TRP A 43 25.60 -6.20 7.82
CA TRP A 43 25.12 -6.72 9.11
C TRP A 43 24.71 -8.20 9.02
N LEU A 44 24.78 -8.89 10.16
CA LEU A 44 24.39 -10.29 10.36
C LEU A 44 22.98 -10.36 10.97
N TRP A 45 22.23 -11.44 10.72
CA TRP A 45 20.91 -11.66 11.32
C TRP A 45 20.92 -11.57 12.86
N ASP A 46 21.99 -12.06 13.49
CA ASP A 46 22.17 -11.96 14.95
C ASP A 46 22.09 -10.51 15.43
N ASP A 47 22.50 -9.55 14.60
CA ASP A 47 22.38 -8.14 14.91
C ASP A 47 20.91 -7.66 14.91
N LEU A 48 20.06 -8.20 14.03
CA LEU A 48 18.62 -7.87 13.95
C LEU A 48 17.82 -8.54 15.09
N SER A 49 18.28 -9.70 15.56
CA SER A 49 17.63 -10.47 16.63
C SER A 49 17.41 -9.66 17.91
N HIS A 50 18.31 -8.70 18.19
CA HIS A 50 18.22 -7.78 19.31
C HIS A 50 17.00 -6.86 19.28
N PHE A 51 16.41 -6.63 18.11
CA PHE A 51 15.22 -5.79 17.95
C PHE A 51 13.91 -6.56 18.08
N LEU A 52 13.95 -7.90 18.07
CA LEU A 52 12.76 -8.73 18.14
C LEU A 52 12.06 -8.59 19.50
N SER A 53 10.74 -8.46 19.47
CA SER A 53 9.89 -8.43 20.67
C SER A 53 8.75 -9.43 20.54
N LYS A 54 8.10 -9.79 21.66
CA LYS A 54 6.91 -10.68 21.66
C LYS A 54 5.72 -10.13 20.88
N LYS A 55 5.72 -8.83 20.56
CA LYS A 55 4.67 -8.14 19.79
C LYS A 55 5.35 -7.36 18.69
N CYS A 56 5.86 -8.06 17.68
CA CYS A 56 6.45 -7.40 16.52
C CYS A 56 6.04 -8.01 15.18
N ILE A 57 6.01 -7.18 14.14
CA ILE A 57 5.97 -7.60 12.74
C ILE A 57 7.29 -7.18 12.11
N ILE A 58 7.88 -8.11 11.34
CA ILE A 58 9.07 -7.88 10.56
C ILE A 58 8.70 -8.09 9.09
N TYR A 59 9.06 -7.15 8.23
CA TYR A 59 8.79 -7.24 6.80
C TYR A 59 9.98 -6.67 6.03
N GLY A 60 10.36 -7.29 4.92
CA GLY A 60 11.52 -6.82 4.16
C GLY A 60 12.22 -7.89 3.35
N ASP A 61 13.28 -7.48 2.67
CA ASP A 61 14.21 -8.38 1.99
C ASP A 61 15.24 -8.89 3.01
N PHE A 62 15.06 -10.13 3.47
CA PHE A 62 15.92 -10.76 4.48
C PHE A 62 17.19 -11.38 3.89
N ASN A 63 17.21 -11.64 2.58
CA ASN A 63 18.33 -12.29 1.91
C ASN A 63 18.81 -13.59 2.60
N VAL A 64 17.90 -14.40 3.19
CA VAL A 64 18.20 -15.66 3.89
C VAL A 64 17.88 -16.84 2.97
N ASN A 65 18.86 -17.69 2.66
CA ASN A 65 18.63 -18.91 1.90
C ASN A 65 18.46 -20.12 2.84
N THR A 66 17.25 -20.64 2.94
CA THR A 66 16.89 -21.81 3.78
C THR A 66 17.76 -23.06 3.54
N MET A 67 18.27 -23.25 2.32
CA MET A 67 19.07 -24.42 1.94
C MET A 67 20.58 -24.23 2.10
N GLN A 68 21.07 -22.98 2.24
CA GLN A 68 22.51 -22.69 2.28
C GLN A 68 22.96 -21.97 3.54
N ASP A 69 22.07 -21.21 4.19
CA ASP A 69 22.36 -20.46 5.42
C ASP A 69 22.05 -21.27 6.69
N GLY A 70 21.51 -22.49 6.56
CA GLY A 70 21.40 -23.52 7.60
C GLY A 70 21.02 -22.98 8.98
N LYS A 71 21.98 -23.05 9.93
CA LYS A 71 21.84 -22.57 11.33
C LYS A 71 21.29 -21.14 11.49
N LYS A 72 21.50 -20.26 10.49
CA LYS A 72 21.03 -18.86 10.54
C LYS A 72 19.52 -18.75 10.31
N ALA A 73 18.96 -19.63 9.47
CA ALA A 73 17.53 -19.66 9.19
C ALA A 73 16.77 -20.36 10.34
N GLU A 74 17.39 -21.34 11.01
CA GLU A 74 16.79 -22.06 12.14
C GLU A 74 16.36 -21.15 13.30
N ILE A 75 17.17 -20.14 13.66
CA ILE A 75 16.84 -19.20 14.75
C ILE A 75 15.63 -18.32 14.38
N LEU A 76 15.57 -17.87 13.14
CA LEU A 76 14.45 -17.09 12.61
C LEU A 76 13.16 -17.91 12.60
N PHE A 77 13.23 -19.17 12.16
CA PHE A 77 12.08 -20.08 12.16
C PHE A 77 11.63 -20.46 13.56
N GLN A 78 12.57 -20.73 14.47
CA GLN A 78 12.24 -21.03 15.85
C GLN A 78 11.58 -19.84 16.55
N TRP A 79 12.06 -18.62 16.31
CA TRP A 79 11.38 -17.40 16.77
C TRP A 79 9.98 -17.25 16.17
N ALA A 80 9.82 -17.47 14.86
CA ALA A 80 8.52 -17.38 14.19
C ALA A 80 7.52 -18.41 14.74
N ASP A 81 7.97 -19.65 14.96
CA ASP A 81 7.19 -20.72 15.57
C ASP A 81 6.77 -20.35 17.01
N ASP A 82 7.70 -19.84 17.82
CA ASP A 82 7.42 -19.38 19.19
C ASP A 82 6.39 -18.23 19.23
N GLN A 83 6.27 -17.45 18.14
CA GLN A 83 5.30 -16.36 17.99
C GLN A 83 4.01 -16.76 17.26
N PHE A 84 3.86 -18.05 16.91
CA PHE A 84 2.75 -18.57 16.08
C PHE A 84 2.57 -17.80 14.77
N LEU A 85 3.67 -17.43 14.12
CA LEU A 85 3.68 -16.74 12.83
C LEU A 85 3.80 -17.76 11.69
N ALA A 86 2.96 -17.63 10.68
CA ALA A 86 3.07 -18.43 9.47
C ALA A 86 4.10 -17.79 8.52
N GLN A 87 4.97 -18.62 7.94
CA GLN A 87 5.86 -18.20 6.86
C GLN A 87 5.07 -18.08 5.55
N ALA A 88 5.19 -16.94 4.89
CA ALA A 88 4.78 -16.75 3.51
C ALA A 88 6.02 -16.86 2.62
N LEU A 89 6.00 -17.84 1.71
CA LEU A 89 7.07 -18.06 0.74
C LEU A 89 6.66 -17.52 -0.64
N PRO A 90 7.59 -16.92 -1.41
CA PRO A 90 7.35 -16.56 -2.80
C PRO A 90 7.20 -17.82 -3.67
N ASN A 91 6.33 -17.75 -4.68
CA ASN A 91 6.13 -18.86 -5.64
C ASN A 91 7.29 -19.02 -6.65
N SER A 92 8.27 -18.12 -6.67
CA SER A 92 9.43 -18.16 -7.58
C SER A 92 10.68 -17.49 -6.99
N SER A 93 11.85 -17.72 -7.58
CA SER A 93 13.12 -17.12 -7.14
C SER A 93 13.05 -15.60 -7.07
N THR A 94 13.43 -15.04 -5.92
CA THR A 94 13.43 -13.59 -5.68
C THR A 94 14.80 -12.95 -5.93
N SER A 95 15.85 -13.75 -6.09
CA SER A 95 17.19 -13.31 -6.47
C SER A 95 17.53 -13.63 -7.94
N LEU A 96 17.79 -12.60 -8.74
CA LEU A 96 18.29 -12.68 -10.13
C LEU A 96 19.68 -13.31 -10.27
N ARG A 97 20.51 -13.24 -9.21
CA ARG A 97 21.93 -13.62 -9.28
C ARG A 97 22.19 -15.10 -9.03
N SER A 98 21.24 -15.79 -8.40
CA SER A 98 21.51 -17.14 -7.87
C SER A 98 20.35 -18.13 -8.01
N ASN A 99 19.25 -17.78 -8.69
CA ASN A 99 18.02 -18.59 -8.75
C ASN A 99 17.49 -19.00 -7.36
N ARG A 100 17.84 -18.24 -6.32
CA ARG A 100 17.46 -18.53 -4.92
C ARG A 100 16.13 -17.85 -4.58
N VAL A 101 15.38 -18.47 -3.68
CA VAL A 101 14.28 -17.84 -2.95
C VAL A 101 14.89 -17.30 -1.66
N ILE A 102 14.88 -15.97 -1.50
CA ILE A 102 15.61 -15.27 -0.42
C ILE A 102 14.72 -14.31 0.38
N ASP A 103 13.47 -14.17 -0.03
CA ASP A 103 12.48 -13.29 0.61
C ASP A 103 11.58 -14.15 1.50
N ASP A 104 11.63 -13.93 2.80
CA ASP A 104 10.72 -14.54 3.77
C ASP A 104 9.81 -13.47 4.37
N ALA A 105 8.52 -13.74 4.57
CA ALA A 105 7.65 -12.88 5.36
C ALA A 105 6.92 -13.70 6.43
N PHE A 106 6.86 -13.20 7.66
CA PHE A 106 6.19 -13.86 8.78
C PHE A 106 4.94 -13.09 9.18
N ILE A 107 3.80 -13.78 9.13
CA ILE A 107 2.47 -13.15 9.23
C ILE A 107 1.58 -13.89 10.23
N ARG A 108 0.75 -13.13 10.95
CA ARG A 108 -0.30 -13.67 11.81
C ARG A 108 -1.67 -13.31 11.27
N GLY A 109 -2.40 -14.30 10.75
CA GLY A 109 -3.83 -14.18 10.45
C GLY A 109 -4.21 -13.47 9.13
N PHE A 110 -3.27 -13.10 8.26
CA PHE A 110 -3.55 -12.49 6.95
C PHE A 110 -2.57 -12.95 5.89
N ASN A 111 -3.03 -13.31 4.69
CA ASN A 111 -2.19 -13.76 3.58
C ASN A 111 -1.56 -12.56 2.84
N ILE A 112 -0.26 -12.63 2.50
CA ILE A 112 0.48 -11.56 1.79
C ILE A 112 1.20 -12.17 0.58
N ASP A 113 1.01 -11.56 -0.59
CA ASP A 113 1.79 -11.88 -1.79
C ASP A 113 3.13 -11.13 -1.79
N ILE A 114 4.24 -11.87 -1.83
CA ILE A 114 5.59 -11.31 -1.93
C ILE A 114 5.91 -11.01 -3.39
N GLN A 115 6.23 -9.75 -3.71
CA GLN A 115 6.61 -9.33 -5.07
C GLN A 115 8.06 -9.69 -5.38
N VAL A 116 8.26 -10.38 -6.51
CA VAL A 116 9.58 -10.79 -7.01
C VAL A 116 10.32 -9.59 -7.63
N TYR A 117 11.56 -9.35 -7.21
CA TYR A 117 12.39 -8.21 -7.64
C TYR A 117 13.02 -8.39 -9.03
N ASN A 118 13.06 -7.32 -9.85
CA ASN A 118 13.65 -7.32 -11.20
C ASN A 118 14.24 -5.92 -11.55
N GLY A 119 15.30 -5.43 -10.87
CA GLY A 119 15.88 -4.10 -11.13
C GLY A 119 17.26 -3.79 -10.52
N GLN A 120 17.72 -2.53 -10.65
CA GLN A 120 18.96 -2.01 -10.04
C GLN A 120 18.72 -1.33 -8.68
N ILE A 121 19.58 -1.65 -7.70
CA ILE A 121 19.58 -1.16 -6.31
C ILE A 121 20.00 0.31 -6.22
N VAL A 122 19.30 1.09 -5.40
CA VAL A 122 19.66 2.49 -5.07
C VAL A 122 20.68 2.48 -3.92
N LYS A 123 21.81 3.19 -4.08
CA LYS A 123 22.95 3.20 -3.14
C LYS A 123 22.72 3.93 -1.80
N GLU A 124 21.57 4.57 -1.59
CA GLU A 124 21.27 5.43 -0.44
C GLU A 124 20.07 4.91 0.38
N SER A 125 20.05 3.61 0.66
CA SER A 125 18.91 2.96 1.32
C SER A 125 18.71 3.35 2.79
N ASP A 126 19.78 3.71 3.51
CA ASP A 126 19.69 4.25 4.88
C ASP A 126 18.90 5.55 4.94
N LEU A 127 19.16 6.44 3.98
CA LEU A 127 18.48 7.71 3.84
C LEU A 127 16.99 7.50 3.57
N MET A 128 16.64 6.51 2.73
CA MET A 128 15.24 6.16 2.44
C MET A 128 14.49 5.62 3.65
N CYS A 129 15.12 4.74 4.44
CA CYS A 129 14.54 4.23 5.68
C CYS A 129 14.30 5.34 6.71
N ASN A 130 15.24 6.29 6.82
CA ASN A 130 15.10 7.44 7.71
C ASN A 130 13.93 8.33 7.27
N ILE A 131 13.89 8.71 5.99
CA ILE A 131 12.84 9.56 5.43
C ILE A 131 11.45 8.91 5.58
N ALA A 132 11.35 7.59 5.37
CA ALA A 132 10.10 6.87 5.58
C ALA A 132 9.69 6.86 7.06
N ALA A 133 10.63 6.62 7.97
CA ALA A 133 10.38 6.64 9.41
C ALA A 133 9.84 8.00 9.86
N ASP A 134 10.50 9.08 9.45
CA ASP A 134 10.12 10.46 9.80
C ASP A 134 8.70 10.77 9.27
N TYR A 135 8.39 10.36 8.04
CA TYR A 135 7.04 10.49 7.47
C TYR A 135 5.99 9.73 8.29
N TYR A 136 6.26 8.49 8.71
CA TYR A 136 5.30 7.74 9.52
C TYR A 136 5.14 8.34 10.91
N GLU A 137 6.22 8.75 11.56
CA GLU A 137 6.14 9.43 12.85
C GLU A 137 5.26 10.67 12.77
N GLU A 138 5.49 11.53 11.79
CA GLU A 138 4.66 12.71 11.56
C GLU A 138 3.21 12.33 11.24
N PHE A 139 3.02 11.35 10.33
CA PHE A 139 1.70 10.83 9.98
C PHE A 139 0.91 10.45 11.23
N PHE A 140 1.47 9.60 12.08
CA PHE A 140 0.78 9.10 13.27
C PHE A 140 0.69 10.10 14.41
N ASN A 141 1.71 10.94 14.64
CA ASN A 141 1.69 11.94 15.72
C ASN A 141 0.69 13.07 15.45
N ALA A 142 0.51 13.49 14.20
CA ALA A 142 -0.48 14.50 13.83
C ALA A 142 -1.91 13.92 13.68
N SER A 143 -2.04 12.59 13.72
CA SER A 143 -3.33 11.92 13.56
C SER A 143 -4.13 11.89 14.87
N ASN A 144 -5.13 12.74 14.99
CA ASN A 144 -6.13 12.61 16.06
C ASN A 144 -7.22 11.61 15.63
N ILE A 145 -7.21 10.39 16.19
CA ILE A 145 -8.28 9.42 15.99
C ILE A 145 -9.30 9.55 17.12
N VAL A 146 -10.34 10.36 16.91
CA VAL A 146 -11.50 10.41 17.81
C VAL A 146 -12.53 9.39 17.32
N ARG A 147 -12.71 8.26 18.00
CA ARG A 147 -13.81 7.34 17.71
C ARG A 147 -15.01 7.68 18.61
N PRO A 148 -16.20 7.98 18.06
CA PRO A 148 -17.38 8.13 18.89
C PRO A 148 -17.81 6.78 19.49
N HIS A 149 -18.46 6.86 20.66
CA HIS A 149 -18.94 5.70 21.40
C HIS A 149 -20.13 5.04 20.65
N PRO A 150 -20.21 3.71 20.55
CA PRO A 150 -21.18 3.02 19.69
C PRO A 150 -22.67 3.12 20.09
N TYR A 151 -23.03 3.97 21.07
CA TYR A 151 -24.37 4.01 21.69
C TYR A 151 -25.00 5.41 21.76
N THR A 152 -24.55 6.37 20.95
CA THR A 152 -25.20 7.70 20.93
C THR A 152 -26.13 7.81 19.72
N ASP A 153 -27.42 7.59 19.96
CA ASP A 153 -28.56 7.74 19.03
C ASP A 153 -28.80 9.21 18.61
N SER A 154 -27.79 9.91 18.07
CA SER A 154 -27.98 11.24 17.49
C SER A 154 -27.87 11.21 15.97
N PRO A 155 -28.68 12.03 15.27
CA PRO A 155 -28.77 12.02 13.81
C PRO A 155 -27.41 12.28 13.16
N ALA A 156 -27.10 11.49 12.14
CA ALA A 156 -25.80 11.26 11.52
C ALA A 156 -25.10 12.47 10.84
N ILE A 157 -25.54 13.70 11.10
CA ILE A 157 -25.05 14.91 10.42
C ILE A 157 -24.04 15.69 11.29
N GLU A 158 -24.11 15.60 12.62
CA GLU A 158 -23.19 16.32 13.54
C GLU A 158 -21.94 15.51 13.97
N TYR A 159 -21.82 14.25 13.54
CA TYR A 159 -20.66 13.39 13.82
C TYR A 159 -19.57 13.47 12.75
N ASP A 160 -19.53 14.56 12.01
CA ASP A 160 -18.33 14.90 11.26
C ASP A 160 -17.19 15.12 12.27
N ASN A 161 -16.36 14.10 12.46
CA ASN A 161 -15.04 14.25 13.03
C ASN A 161 -14.25 15.18 12.11
N ILE A 162 -14.46 16.49 12.26
CA ILE A 162 -13.68 17.58 11.66
C ILE A 162 -12.19 17.43 12.03
N ASN A 163 -11.87 16.58 13.01
CA ASN A 163 -10.53 16.32 13.51
C ASN A 163 -9.85 15.04 12.98
N GLU A 164 -10.39 14.34 11.97
CA GLU A 164 -9.56 13.38 11.19
C GLU A 164 -8.60 14.17 10.28
N VAL A 165 -7.59 14.74 10.93
CA VAL A 165 -6.51 15.47 10.29
C VAL A 165 -5.52 14.42 9.79
N ILE A 166 -5.39 14.33 8.48
CA ILE A 166 -4.15 13.85 7.88
C ILE A 166 -3.20 15.04 7.95
N PRO A 167 -1.99 14.89 8.52
CA PRO A 167 -1.02 15.99 8.53
C PRO A 167 -0.85 16.57 7.13
N GLU A 168 -0.48 17.85 7.06
CA GLU A 168 -0.03 18.44 5.81
C GLU A 168 1.18 17.65 5.29
N SER A 169 0.90 16.70 4.41
CA SER A 169 1.83 15.65 4.10
C SER A 169 2.79 16.14 3.03
N VAL A 170 4.02 16.45 3.43
CA VAL A 170 5.14 16.47 2.48
C VAL A 170 5.50 15.01 2.21
N LEU A 171 5.05 14.49 1.07
CA LEU A 171 5.53 13.18 0.63
C LEU A 171 7.03 13.29 0.33
N PRO A 172 7.85 12.33 0.78
CA PRO A 172 9.24 12.21 0.38
C PRO A 172 9.44 12.42 -1.12
N SER A 173 10.38 13.28 -1.50
CA SER A 173 10.69 13.54 -2.90
C SER A 173 11.06 12.25 -3.65
N ALA A 174 11.73 11.33 -2.97
CA ALA A 174 12.08 10.02 -3.50
C ALA A 174 10.87 9.15 -3.87
N TRP A 175 9.70 9.36 -3.24
CA TRP A 175 8.45 8.66 -3.58
C TRP A 175 7.74 9.26 -4.80
N LYS A 176 8.21 10.41 -5.28
CA LYS A 176 7.68 11.05 -6.50
C LYS A 176 8.38 10.57 -7.77
N ASP A 177 9.55 9.96 -7.64
CA ASP A 177 10.24 9.27 -8.72
C ASP A 177 9.79 7.82 -8.80
N THR A 178 9.41 7.36 -9.99
CA THR A 178 8.82 6.04 -10.17
C THR A 178 9.39 5.31 -11.37
N ARG A 179 9.71 4.03 -11.18
CA ARG A 179 10.12 3.16 -12.27
C ARG A 179 8.88 2.58 -12.95
N MET A 180 8.81 2.70 -14.28
CA MET A 180 7.72 2.16 -15.07
C MET A 180 8.20 0.99 -15.93
N ILE A 181 7.45 -0.12 -15.89
CA ILE A 181 7.65 -1.27 -16.77
C ILE A 181 6.46 -1.40 -17.73
N LEU A 182 6.69 -2.03 -18.88
CA LEU A 182 5.63 -2.30 -19.85
C LEU A 182 5.28 -3.79 -19.82
N LEU A 183 4.03 -4.12 -19.48
CA LEU A 183 3.52 -5.48 -19.56
C LEU A 183 2.63 -5.66 -20.78
N ALA A 184 2.92 -6.65 -21.61
CA ALA A 184 2.09 -6.93 -22.77
C ALA A 184 0.68 -7.39 -22.37
N LYS A 185 -0.36 -6.90 -23.05
CA LYS A 185 -1.75 -7.25 -22.73
C LYS A 185 -2.11 -8.70 -23.05
N LYS A 186 -1.50 -9.29 -24.09
CA LYS A 186 -1.88 -10.62 -24.61
C LYS A 186 -0.70 -11.42 -25.15
N TYR A 187 0.07 -10.85 -26.06
CA TYR A 187 1.18 -11.53 -26.74
C TYR A 187 2.52 -10.98 -26.25
N SER A 188 3.52 -11.85 -26.04
CA SER A 188 4.84 -11.47 -25.52
C SER A 188 5.54 -10.39 -26.36
N ILE A 189 5.34 -10.40 -27.68
CA ILE A 189 5.81 -9.37 -28.60
C ILE A 189 4.59 -8.58 -29.09
N CYS A 190 4.54 -7.30 -28.78
CA CYS A 190 3.45 -6.42 -29.21
C CYS A 190 3.90 -4.96 -29.36
N LEU A 191 3.07 -4.16 -30.02
CA LEU A 191 3.26 -2.72 -30.11
C LEU A 191 3.14 -2.08 -28.72
N PRO A 192 3.84 -0.95 -28.44
CA PRO A 192 3.75 -0.26 -27.15
C PRO A 192 2.31 0.09 -26.72
N SER A 193 1.43 0.43 -27.66
CA SER A 193 0.01 0.71 -27.39
C SER A 193 -0.79 -0.49 -26.86
N LEU A 194 -0.27 -1.70 -27.05
CA LEU A 194 -0.82 -2.96 -26.57
C LEU A 194 -0.16 -3.43 -25.28
N THR A 195 0.64 -2.57 -24.64
CA THR A 195 1.17 -2.80 -23.30
C THR A 195 0.33 -2.09 -22.25
N ARG A 196 0.51 -2.47 -20.99
CA ARG A 196 0.07 -1.76 -19.80
C ARG A 196 1.32 -1.19 -19.14
N PRO A 197 1.44 0.14 -19.03
CA PRO A 197 2.43 0.71 -18.13
C PRO A 197 2.07 0.32 -16.69
N ILE A 198 3.06 -0.12 -15.92
CA ILE A 198 2.91 -0.37 -14.48
C ILE A 198 4.00 0.38 -13.76
N SER A 199 3.59 1.23 -12.83
CA SER A 199 4.50 1.85 -11.88
C SER A 199 4.90 0.89 -10.78
N LEU A 200 6.20 0.70 -10.64
CA LEU A 200 6.80 -0.02 -9.53
C LEU A 200 7.15 1.00 -8.45
N LEU A 201 6.19 1.21 -7.54
CA LEU A 201 6.32 2.11 -6.40
C LEU A 201 7.24 1.55 -5.32
N ASP A 202 7.87 2.45 -4.58
CA ASP A 202 8.68 2.13 -3.41
C ASP A 202 7.84 1.42 -2.33
N SER A 203 8.43 0.44 -1.64
CA SER A 203 7.72 -0.36 -0.63
C SER A 203 7.24 0.48 0.55
N PHE A 204 8.00 1.50 0.97
CA PHE A 204 7.55 2.43 2.00
C PHE A 204 6.42 3.32 1.47
N GLN A 205 6.51 3.80 0.23
CA GLN A 205 5.39 4.54 -0.37
C GLN A 205 4.08 3.72 -0.35
N LYS A 206 4.12 2.43 -0.70
CA LYS A 206 2.95 1.54 -0.68
C LYS A 206 2.32 1.42 0.71
N ILE A 207 3.14 1.41 1.77
CA ILE A 207 2.66 1.39 3.15
C ILE A 207 1.96 2.72 3.48
N GLY A 208 2.58 3.85 3.14
CA GLY A 208 1.96 5.17 3.27
C GLY A 208 0.61 5.27 2.55
N GLU A 209 0.54 4.80 1.31
CA GLU A 209 -0.69 4.73 0.52
C GLU A 209 -1.75 3.83 1.17
N LYS A 210 -1.34 2.69 1.73
CA LYS A 210 -2.25 1.78 2.42
C LYS A 210 -2.84 2.41 3.69
N LEU A 211 -2.02 3.14 4.45
CA LEU A 211 -2.46 3.88 5.64
C LEU A 211 -3.48 4.95 5.26
N PHE A 212 -3.17 5.77 4.26
CA PHE A 212 -4.08 6.77 3.71
C PHE A 212 -5.39 6.12 3.25
N LEU A 213 -5.30 5.09 2.39
CA LEU A 213 -6.45 4.42 1.78
C LEU A 213 -7.38 3.80 2.82
N THR A 214 -6.83 3.29 3.93
CA THR A 214 -7.63 2.71 5.01
C THR A 214 -8.52 3.77 5.66
N ARG A 215 -7.98 4.96 5.95
CA ARG A 215 -8.75 6.07 6.52
C ARG A 215 -9.73 6.65 5.50
N PHE A 216 -9.28 6.82 4.26
CA PHE A 216 -10.12 7.36 3.21
C PHE A 216 -11.32 6.46 2.93
N ARG A 217 -11.15 5.14 2.96
CA ARG A 217 -12.26 4.18 2.84
C ARG A 217 -13.25 4.26 4.00
N ASP A 218 -12.77 4.40 5.23
CA ASP A 218 -13.64 4.57 6.39
C ASP A 218 -14.48 5.84 6.27
N LEU A 219 -13.87 6.96 5.87
CA LEU A 219 -14.58 8.21 5.55
C LEU A 219 -15.66 8.00 4.48
N LEU A 220 -15.31 7.38 3.35
CA LEU A 220 -16.26 7.11 2.25
C LEU A 220 -17.43 6.22 2.70
N TYR A 221 -17.15 5.23 3.56
CA TYR A 221 -18.15 4.31 4.09
C TYR A 221 -19.10 5.01 5.08
N ARG A 222 -18.56 5.71 6.09
CA ARG A 222 -19.35 6.42 7.11
C ARG A 222 -20.27 7.47 6.50
N ARG A 223 -19.82 8.13 5.42
CA ARG A 223 -20.60 9.14 4.70
C ARG A 223 -21.46 8.59 3.56
N GLY A 224 -21.45 7.28 3.31
CA GLY A 224 -22.25 6.65 2.25
C GLY A 224 -21.97 7.21 0.85
N LEU A 225 -20.73 7.64 0.57
CA LEU A 225 -20.40 8.36 -0.67
C LEU A 225 -20.27 7.46 -1.90
N LEU A 226 -20.15 6.14 -1.70
CA LEU A 226 -20.04 5.16 -2.78
C LEU A 226 -21.41 4.52 -3.07
N PRO A 227 -21.90 4.56 -4.32
CA PRO A 227 -23.15 3.90 -4.69
C PRO A 227 -23.08 2.38 -4.45
N ASP A 228 -24.19 1.77 -4.00
CA ASP A 228 -24.28 0.32 -3.79
C ASP A 228 -24.17 -0.50 -5.08
N SER A 229 -24.37 0.14 -6.23
CA SER A 229 -24.09 -0.45 -7.54
C SER A 229 -22.60 -0.59 -7.85
N GLN A 230 -21.71 0.13 -7.14
CA GLN A 230 -20.27 0.07 -7.38
C GLN A 230 -19.64 -1.14 -6.66
N SER A 231 -19.26 -2.15 -7.44
CA SER A 231 -18.56 -3.34 -6.92
C SER A 231 -17.05 -3.35 -7.16
N GLY A 232 -16.57 -2.63 -8.18
CA GLY A 232 -15.13 -2.54 -8.47
C GLY A 232 -14.36 -1.85 -7.34
N PHE A 233 -13.24 -2.44 -6.93
CA PHE A 233 -12.31 -1.91 -5.93
C PHE A 233 -12.93 -1.59 -4.54
N ARG A 234 -14.10 -2.18 -4.24
CA ARG A 234 -14.82 -2.00 -2.97
C ARG A 234 -14.75 -3.27 -2.14
N GLU A 235 -14.35 -3.13 -0.87
CA GLU A 235 -14.27 -4.28 0.03
C GLU A 235 -15.65 -4.89 0.23
N ARG A 236 -15.73 -6.23 0.28
CA ARG A 236 -16.97 -7.01 0.49
C ARG A 236 -17.98 -6.98 -0.65
N PHE A 237 -17.73 -6.23 -1.72
CA PHE A 237 -18.53 -6.27 -2.94
C PHE A 237 -17.85 -7.14 -3.99
N ARG A 238 -18.61 -8.03 -4.62
CA ARG A 238 -18.12 -9.01 -5.58
C ARG A 238 -18.81 -8.84 -6.92
N LEU A 239 -18.06 -9.05 -8.01
CA LEU A 239 -18.61 -8.98 -9.36
C LEU A 239 -19.76 -9.98 -9.55
N GLN A 240 -19.66 -11.17 -8.97
CA GLN A 240 -20.69 -12.21 -9.06
C GLN A 240 -22.03 -11.73 -8.49
N THR A 241 -22.02 -11.03 -7.35
CA THR A 241 -23.23 -10.48 -6.74
C THR A 241 -23.86 -9.42 -7.62
N ARG A 242 -23.05 -8.52 -8.21
CA ARG A 242 -23.56 -7.48 -9.11
C ARG A 242 -24.12 -8.04 -10.41
N LEU A 243 -23.49 -9.10 -10.94
CA LEU A 243 -23.97 -9.80 -12.12
C LEU A 243 -25.33 -10.47 -11.85
N LEU A 244 -25.48 -11.11 -10.68
CA LEU A 244 -26.75 -11.73 -10.29
C LEU A 244 -27.88 -10.69 -10.20
N LEU A 245 -27.63 -9.57 -9.49
CA LEU A 245 -28.61 -8.47 -9.37
C LEU A 245 -28.96 -7.89 -10.74
N PHE A 246 -27.97 -7.71 -11.61
CA PHE A 246 -28.20 -7.22 -12.98
C PHE A 246 -29.06 -8.18 -13.81
N LEU A 247 -28.83 -9.50 -13.70
CA LEU A 247 -29.66 -10.50 -14.37
C LEU A 247 -31.08 -10.52 -13.81
N GLU A 248 -31.24 -10.42 -12.48
CA GLU A 248 -32.54 -10.33 -11.82
C GLU A 248 -33.33 -9.11 -12.29
N ASP A 249 -32.69 -7.94 -12.39
CA ASP A 249 -33.29 -6.71 -12.94
C ASP A 249 -33.82 -6.94 -14.37
N ILE A 250 -33.01 -7.59 -15.23
CA ILE A 250 -33.41 -7.92 -16.61
C ILE A 250 -34.58 -8.90 -16.63
N TYR A 251 -34.51 -9.99 -15.88
CA TYR A 251 -35.57 -11.00 -15.84
C TYR A 251 -36.89 -10.44 -15.32
N SER A 252 -36.83 -9.59 -14.29
CA SER A 252 -38.01 -8.91 -13.75
C SER A 252 -38.66 -8.00 -14.79
N LEU A 253 -37.89 -7.20 -15.51
CA LEU A 253 -38.44 -6.33 -16.57
C LEU A 253 -39.03 -7.12 -17.74
N MET A 254 -38.36 -8.19 -18.17
CA MET A 254 -38.87 -9.08 -19.22
C MET A 254 -40.17 -9.77 -18.81
N SER A 255 -40.28 -10.20 -17.54
CA SER A 255 -41.50 -10.83 -17.03
C SER A 255 -42.72 -9.89 -17.07
N ASN A 256 -42.48 -8.59 -16.97
CA ASN A 256 -43.51 -7.55 -17.04
C ASN A 256 -43.76 -7.05 -18.47
N SER A 257 -43.26 -7.76 -19.49
CA SER A 257 -43.32 -7.35 -20.92
C SER A 257 -42.75 -5.95 -21.17
N ALA A 258 -41.85 -5.46 -20.31
CA ALA A 258 -41.20 -4.18 -20.49
C ALA A 258 -40.03 -4.32 -21.49
N PRO A 259 -39.87 -3.41 -22.46
CA PRO A 259 -38.71 -3.43 -23.33
C PRO A 259 -37.44 -3.13 -22.52
N VAL A 260 -36.41 -3.97 -22.68
CA VAL A 260 -35.12 -3.84 -21.97
C VAL A 260 -34.02 -3.49 -22.96
N CYS A 261 -33.23 -2.47 -22.63
CA CYS A 261 -32.01 -2.11 -23.34
C CYS A 261 -30.86 -1.97 -22.33
N THR A 262 -29.71 -2.59 -22.61
CA THR A 262 -28.49 -2.45 -21.80
C THR A 262 -27.40 -1.80 -22.62
N MET A 263 -26.72 -0.81 -22.03
CA MET A 263 -25.54 -0.16 -22.62
C MET A 263 -24.32 -0.42 -21.74
N PHE A 264 -23.25 -0.96 -22.34
CA PHE A 264 -21.96 -1.13 -21.69
C PHE A 264 -21.00 -0.03 -22.15
N VAL A 265 -20.42 0.68 -21.20
CA VAL A 265 -19.46 1.76 -21.44
C VAL A 265 -18.11 1.36 -20.84
N ASP A 266 -17.06 1.42 -21.66
CA ASP A 266 -15.68 1.19 -21.22
C ASP A 266 -14.81 2.41 -21.52
N PHE A 267 -14.00 2.81 -20.55
CA PHE A 267 -13.14 3.99 -20.67
C PHE A 267 -11.76 3.57 -21.14
N ARG A 268 -11.29 4.19 -22.23
CA ARG A 268 -9.94 3.94 -22.76
C ARG A 268 -8.88 4.40 -21.76
N ALA A 269 -8.09 3.46 -21.25
CA ALA A 269 -6.93 3.74 -20.39
C ALA A 269 -7.28 4.64 -19.19
N ALA A 270 -8.38 4.30 -18.48
CA ALA A 270 -8.94 5.13 -17.42
C ALA A 270 -7.93 5.57 -16.36
N PHE A 271 -7.01 4.68 -15.95
CA PHE A 271 -5.95 5.01 -14.99
C PHE A 271 -4.94 6.01 -15.54
N ASP A 272 -4.57 5.90 -16.82
CA ASP A 272 -3.60 6.79 -17.49
C ASP A 272 -4.21 8.16 -17.87
N GLN A 273 -5.54 8.29 -17.80
CA GLN A 273 -6.28 9.48 -18.21
C GLN A 273 -6.89 10.26 -17.04
N LEU A 274 -6.59 9.90 -15.79
CA LEU A 274 -7.09 10.62 -14.62
C LEU A 274 -6.65 12.09 -14.66
N TRP A 275 -7.62 13.00 -14.84
CA TRP A 275 -7.37 14.44 -14.81
C TRP A 275 -7.30 14.94 -13.36
N PHE A 276 -6.13 15.41 -12.94
CA PHE A 276 -5.86 15.74 -11.53
C PHE A 276 -6.78 16.83 -10.98
N LEU A 277 -6.87 17.98 -11.66
CA LEU A 277 -7.72 19.10 -11.22
C LEU A 277 -9.19 18.70 -11.18
N GLY A 278 -9.67 17.94 -12.18
CA GLY A 278 -11.04 17.43 -12.21
C GLY A 278 -11.33 16.45 -11.08
N CYS A 279 -10.37 15.57 -10.76
CA CYS A 279 -10.46 14.62 -9.64
C CYS A 279 -10.58 15.37 -8.30
N ILE A 280 -9.66 16.31 -8.03
CA ILE A 280 -9.68 17.12 -6.81
C ILE A 280 -10.97 17.95 -6.71
N GLY A 281 -11.39 18.58 -7.80
CA GLY A 281 -12.65 19.34 -7.86
C GLY A 281 -13.87 18.46 -7.56
N LYS A 282 -13.92 17.24 -8.12
CA LYS A 282 -15.01 16.29 -7.85
C LYS A 282 -15.02 15.84 -6.39
N LEU A 283 -13.86 15.52 -5.81
CA LEU A 283 -13.76 15.13 -4.40
C LEU A 283 -14.15 16.28 -3.47
N ARG A 284 -13.77 17.51 -3.80
CA ARG A 284 -14.21 18.71 -3.07
C ARG A 284 -15.73 18.88 -3.12
N ASN A 285 -16.35 18.68 -4.28
CA ASN A 285 -17.81 18.75 -4.43
C ASN A 285 -18.54 17.63 -3.69
N LEU A 286 -17.89 16.49 -3.45
CA LEU A 286 -18.39 15.41 -2.61
C LEU A 286 -18.21 15.69 -1.10
N GLY A 287 -17.70 16.88 -0.74
CA GLY A 287 -17.50 17.29 0.65
C GLY A 287 -16.31 16.62 1.33
N ILE A 288 -15.37 16.03 0.58
CA ILE A 288 -14.17 15.40 1.17
C ILE A 288 -13.36 16.47 1.93
N PRO A 289 -12.92 16.21 3.18
CA PRO A 289 -12.19 17.18 3.98
C PRO A 289 -10.87 17.62 3.32
N SER A 290 -10.49 18.88 3.53
CA SER A 290 -9.29 19.49 2.92
C SER A 290 -8.00 18.75 3.22
N SER A 291 -7.87 18.10 4.39
CA SER A 291 -6.70 17.29 4.76
C SER A 291 -6.48 16.12 3.80
N PHE A 292 -7.53 15.39 3.45
CA PHE A 292 -7.48 14.30 2.46
C PHE A 292 -7.23 14.84 1.05
N LEU A 293 -7.87 15.96 0.69
CA LEU A 293 -7.65 16.59 -0.62
C LEU A 293 -6.20 17.02 -0.79
N ASN A 294 -5.61 17.64 0.22
CA ASN A 294 -4.22 18.08 0.21
C ASN A 294 -3.27 16.87 0.05
N TRP A 295 -3.51 15.79 0.79
CA TRP A 295 -2.71 14.57 0.65
C TRP A 295 -2.77 14.01 -0.78
N ILE A 296 -3.98 13.90 -1.37
CA ILE A 296 -4.17 13.40 -2.75
C ILE A 296 -3.50 14.34 -3.75
N GLU A 297 -3.60 15.65 -3.55
CA GLU A 297 -2.98 16.65 -4.41
C GLU A 297 -1.45 16.55 -4.38
N VAL A 298 -0.84 16.43 -3.20
CA VAL A 298 0.61 16.22 -3.06
C VAL A 298 1.04 14.87 -3.64
N TRP A 299 0.21 13.83 -3.53
CA TRP A 299 0.44 12.51 -4.09
C TRP A 299 0.44 12.49 -5.62
N LEU A 300 -0.46 13.24 -6.26
CA LEU A 300 -0.56 13.34 -7.72
C LEU A 300 0.50 14.28 -8.34
N ASN A 301 0.88 15.35 -7.64
CA ASN A 301 1.72 16.41 -8.21
C ASN A 301 3.22 16.13 -8.16
N ASN A 302 3.95 16.72 -9.12
CA ASN A 302 5.41 16.67 -9.26
C ASN A 302 5.98 15.24 -9.34
N ARG A 303 5.23 14.33 -9.97
CA ARG A 303 5.69 12.96 -10.19
C ARG A 303 6.52 12.87 -11.46
N CYS A 304 7.62 12.13 -11.38
CA CYS A 304 8.48 11.81 -12.50
C CYS A 304 8.58 10.30 -12.64
N CYS A 305 8.70 9.82 -13.87
CA CYS A 305 8.97 8.41 -14.12
C CYS A 305 10.00 8.20 -15.23
N PHE A 306 10.51 6.98 -15.28
CA PHE A 306 11.37 6.51 -16.36
C PHE A 306 10.96 5.08 -16.73
N LEU A 307 11.09 4.75 -18.01
CA LEU A 307 10.86 3.40 -18.52
C LEU A 307 12.14 2.58 -18.34
N GLU A 308 11.99 1.34 -17.89
CA GLU A 308 13.07 0.35 -17.87
C GLU A 308 12.67 -0.86 -18.73
N ILE A 309 13.47 -1.14 -19.77
CA ILE A 309 13.26 -2.28 -20.68
C ILE A 309 14.58 -3.03 -20.80
N ASN A 310 14.61 -4.30 -20.42
CA ASN A 310 15.81 -5.16 -20.47
C ASN A 310 17.06 -4.50 -19.85
N GLY A 311 16.88 -3.84 -18.69
CA GLY A 311 17.94 -3.13 -17.97
C GLY A 311 18.35 -1.77 -18.57
N SER A 312 17.80 -1.37 -19.72
CA SER A 312 18.01 -0.05 -20.32
C SER A 312 16.97 0.95 -19.81
N LYS A 313 17.44 2.12 -19.36
CA LYS A 313 16.59 3.17 -18.79
C LYS A 313 16.38 4.30 -19.79
N SER A 314 15.15 4.80 -19.88
CA SER A 314 14.85 6.03 -20.61
C SER A 314 15.33 7.27 -19.86
N ARG A 315 15.24 8.43 -20.51
CA ARG A 315 15.25 9.71 -19.79
C ARG A 315 14.02 9.78 -18.86
N ARG A 316 14.15 10.54 -17.78
CA ARG A 316 13.02 10.86 -16.90
C ARG A 316 12.04 11.78 -17.62
N PHE A 317 10.76 11.61 -17.36
CA PHE A 317 9.69 12.46 -17.84
C PHE A 317 8.64 12.70 -16.75
N SER A 318 7.96 13.84 -16.82
CA SER A 318 6.93 14.24 -15.86
C SER A 318 5.61 13.50 -16.13
N ILE A 319 4.87 13.16 -15.07
CA ILE A 319 3.51 12.64 -15.13
C ILE A 319 2.54 13.78 -14.84
N GLU A 320 1.82 14.22 -15.87
CA GLU A 320 0.85 15.34 -15.78
C GLU A 320 -0.61 14.88 -15.65
N LYS A 321 -0.87 13.60 -15.90
CA LYS A 321 -2.17 12.97 -15.76
C LYS A 321 -1.99 11.47 -15.52
N GLY A 322 -3.04 10.86 -14.98
CA GLY A 322 -3.06 9.45 -14.66
C GLY A 322 -2.50 9.11 -13.28
N GLY A 323 -2.97 8.02 -12.69
CA GLY A 323 -2.38 7.49 -11.47
C GLY A 323 -1.07 6.76 -11.75
N PRO A 324 -0.12 6.70 -10.79
CA PRO A 324 1.02 5.79 -10.88
C PRO A 324 0.56 4.34 -11.02
#